data_AF-A0A2N8NHD9-F1
#
_entry.id   AF-A0A2N8NHD9-F1
#
_cell.length_a   1.000
_cell.length_b   1.000
_cell.length_c   1.000
_cell.angle_alpha   90.00
_cell.angle_beta   90.00
_cell.angle_gamma   90.00
#
_symmetry.space_group_name_H-M   'P 1'
#
loop_
_entity.id
_entity.type
_entity.pdbx_description
1 polymer ?
#
loop_
_entity_poly.entity_id
_entity_poly.type
_entity_poly.pdbx_seq_one_letter_code
_entity_poly.pdbx_strand_id
1 'polypeptide(L)'
;METKNNYTGIDYDDIIPHRAIHPGEILWEELKARGISREAFAEQLGMPRSHLNELLRGKRDFTPAFALELERALDIHAKFWTNLQASYERDLIRIKAHRAHTRHKAAVATEPAVEYAAV
;
A
#
# COMPACT_ATOMS: atom_id res chain seq x y z
N MET A 1 -11.82 -25.75 -20.27
CA MET A 1 -12.09 -24.57 -21.11
C MET A 1 -11.20 -23.45 -20.60
N GLU A 2 -10.04 -23.27 -21.22
CA GLU A 2 -9.14 -22.15 -20.92
C GLU A 2 -9.62 -20.94 -21.69
N THR A 3 -10.14 -19.93 -20.98
CA THR A 3 -10.45 -18.63 -21.58
C THR A 3 -9.13 -17.90 -21.79
N LYS A 4 -8.51 -18.09 -22.95
CA LYS A 4 -7.50 -17.17 -23.46
C LYS A 4 -8.21 -15.85 -23.77
N ASN A 5 -8.19 -14.94 -22.80
CA ASN A 5 -8.72 -13.59 -22.98
C ASN A 5 -7.65 -12.77 -23.71
N ASN A 6 -7.83 -12.55 -25.01
CA ASN A 6 -6.79 -12.00 -25.89
C ASN A 6 -6.70 -10.46 -25.86
N TYR A 7 -6.89 -9.84 -24.69
CA TYR A 7 -6.61 -8.42 -24.42
C TYR A 7 -5.36 -8.21 -23.55
N THR A 8 -4.73 -9.28 -23.08
CA THR A 8 -3.80 -9.26 -21.94
C THR A 8 -2.36 -9.55 -22.36
N GLY A 9 -1.68 -8.55 -22.94
CA GLY A 9 -0.21 -8.58 -23.10
C GLY A 9 0.55 -7.99 -21.91
N ILE A 10 -0.17 -7.41 -20.95
CA ILE A 10 0.38 -6.85 -19.72
C ILE A 10 -0.06 -7.79 -18.61
N ASP A 11 0.90 -8.45 -17.97
CA ASP A 11 0.63 -9.12 -16.70
C ASP A 11 0.30 -8.03 -15.66
N TYR A 12 -0.86 -8.12 -15.00
CA TYR A 12 -1.18 -7.19 -13.91
C TYR A 12 -0.14 -7.29 -12.79
N ASP A 13 0.50 -8.45 -12.65
CA ASP A 13 1.62 -8.67 -11.73
C ASP A 13 2.93 -7.99 -12.19
N ASP A 14 2.97 -7.41 -13.39
CA ASP A 14 4.08 -6.55 -13.87
C ASP A 14 3.77 -5.05 -13.71
N ILE A 15 2.51 -4.67 -13.47
CA ILE A 15 2.12 -3.27 -13.31
C ILE A 15 2.52 -2.78 -11.92
N ILE A 16 3.44 -1.82 -11.88
CA ILE A 16 3.89 -1.20 -10.62
C ILE A 16 3.04 0.05 -10.37
N PRO A 17 2.32 0.12 -9.24
CA PRO A 17 1.52 1.29 -8.91
C PRO A 17 2.41 2.50 -8.69
N HIS A 18 1.90 3.70 -8.99
CA HIS A 18 2.64 4.93 -8.73
C HIS A 18 2.84 5.19 -7.22
N ARG A 19 1.84 4.82 -6.41
CA ARG A 19 1.84 4.96 -4.95
C ARG A 19 1.13 3.76 -4.30
N ALA A 20 1.69 3.26 -3.20
CA ALA A 20 1.03 2.27 -2.34
C ALA A 20 0.00 2.99 -1.44
N ILE A 21 -1.21 2.44 -1.33
CA ILE A 21 -2.30 3.03 -0.54
C ILE A 21 -2.35 2.32 0.82
N HIS A 22 -2.17 3.06 1.91
CA HIS A 22 -2.18 2.48 3.25
C HIS A 22 -3.63 2.16 3.70
N PRO A 23 -3.90 1.06 4.43
CA PRO A 23 -5.25 0.75 4.94
C PRO A 23 -5.87 1.87 5.78
N GLY A 24 -5.03 2.62 6.50
CA GLY A 24 -5.42 3.81 7.26
C GLY A 24 -6.04 4.94 6.43
N GLU A 25 -5.65 5.08 5.15
CA GLU A 25 -6.30 6.03 4.24
C GLU A 25 -7.72 5.56 3.92
N ILE A 26 -7.90 4.26 3.67
CA ILE A 26 -9.22 3.66 3.39
C ILE A 26 -10.12 3.73 4.62
N LEU A 27 -9.60 3.42 5.80
CA LEU A 27 -10.32 3.56 7.07
C LEU A 27 -10.79 5.01 7.26
N TRP A 28 -9.96 5.99 6.92
CA TRP A 28 -10.35 7.40 7.07
C TRP A 28 -11.51 7.79 6.16
N GLU A 29 -11.50 7.36 4.91
CA GLU A 29 -12.61 7.62 3.98
C GLU A 29 -13.89 6.89 4.43
N GLU A 30 -13.78 5.67 4.95
CA GLU A 30 -14.92 4.94 5.51
C GLU A 30 -15.55 5.67 6.70
N LEU A 31 -14.74 6.16 7.64
CA LEU A 31 -15.24 6.92 8.79
C LEU A 31 -15.95 8.21 8.37
N LYS A 32 -15.39 8.93 7.37
CA LYS A 32 -16.04 10.11 6.79
C LYS A 32 -17.38 9.77 6.15
N ALA A 33 -17.44 8.69 5.36
CA ALA A 33 -18.67 8.27 4.68
C ALA A 33 -19.79 7.96 5.68
N ARG A 34 -19.43 7.45 6.88
CA ARG A 34 -20.37 7.19 7.98
C ARG A 34 -20.64 8.38 8.90
N GLY A 35 -19.95 9.52 8.68
CA GLY A 35 -20.05 10.69 9.57
C GLY A 35 -19.44 10.47 10.97
N ILE A 36 -18.52 9.51 11.12
CA ILE A 36 -17.87 9.19 12.40
C ILE A 36 -16.58 10.01 12.53
N SER A 37 -16.42 10.72 13.65
CA SER A 37 -15.19 11.46 13.94
C SER A 37 -14.07 10.54 14.42
N ARG A 38 -12.82 10.97 14.30
CA ARG A 38 -11.66 10.18 14.78
C ARG A 38 -11.70 10.00 16.29
N GLU A 39 -12.17 11.02 16.99
CA GLU A 39 -12.36 11.04 18.43
C GLU A 39 -13.36 9.96 18.85
N ALA A 40 -14.57 10.02 18.28
CA ALA A 40 -15.62 9.06 18.60
C ALA A 40 -15.20 7.62 18.27
N PHE A 41 -14.50 7.43 17.15
CA PHE A 41 -14.02 6.10 16.77
C PHE A 41 -12.92 5.58 17.70
N ALA A 42 -11.97 6.44 18.11
CA ALA A 42 -10.94 6.05 19.08
C ALA A 42 -11.55 5.67 20.43
N GLU A 43 -12.56 6.41 20.88
CA GLU A 43 -13.33 6.09 22.08
C GLU A 43 -14.09 4.77 21.95
N GLN A 44 -14.76 4.54 20.81
CA GLN A 44 -15.47 3.28 20.51
C GLN A 44 -14.52 2.07 20.56
N LEU A 45 -13.28 2.23 20.08
CA LEU A 45 -12.26 1.19 20.12
C LEU A 45 -11.50 1.11 21.46
N GLY A 46 -11.79 1.99 22.42
CA GLY A 46 -11.12 2.02 23.71
C GLY A 46 -9.61 2.31 23.62
N MET A 47 -9.17 3.06 22.60
CA MET A 47 -7.75 3.30 22.34
C MET A 47 -7.39 4.79 22.38
N PRO A 48 -6.11 5.14 22.66
CA PRO A 48 -5.67 6.52 22.58
C PRO A 48 -5.85 7.10 21.18
N ARG A 49 -6.35 8.33 21.08
CA ARG A 49 -6.50 9.05 19.81
C ARG A 49 -5.19 9.17 19.03
N SER A 50 -4.06 9.30 19.73
CA SER A 50 -2.73 9.31 19.12
C SER A 50 -2.45 8.01 18.36
N HIS A 51 -2.83 6.87 18.91
CA HIS A 51 -2.64 5.56 18.28
C HIS A 51 -3.50 5.43 17.02
N LEU A 52 -4.80 5.77 17.08
CA LEU A 52 -5.64 5.79 15.87
C LEU A 52 -5.06 6.75 14.81
N ASN A 53 -4.61 7.93 15.21
CA ASN A 53 -4.00 8.91 14.31
C ASN A 53 -2.73 8.39 13.62
N GLU A 54 -1.95 7.52 14.27
CA GLU A 54 -0.77 6.89 13.66
C GLU A 54 -1.17 5.85 12.61
N LEU A 55 -2.20 5.04 12.89
CA LEU A 55 -2.77 4.08 11.94
C LEU A 55 -3.34 4.79 10.70
N LEU A 56 -4.14 5.85 10.90
CA LEU A 56 -4.73 6.63 9.80
C LEU A 56 -3.68 7.34 8.93
N ARG A 57 -2.52 7.67 9.48
CA ARG A 57 -1.40 8.30 8.75
C ARG A 57 -0.42 7.30 8.13
N GLY A 58 -0.67 6.01 8.27
CA GLY A 58 0.24 4.97 7.77
C GLY A 58 1.59 4.91 8.49
N LYS A 59 1.63 5.34 9.76
CA LYS A 59 2.80 5.18 10.62
C LYS A 59 2.82 3.82 11.33
N ARG A 60 1.71 3.09 11.29
CA ARG A 60 1.53 1.76 11.88
C ARG A 60 0.74 0.89 10.93
N ASP A 61 1.15 -0.37 10.89
CA ASP A 61 0.48 -1.42 10.13
C ASP A 61 -0.77 -1.92 10.86
N PHE A 62 -1.71 -2.44 10.09
CA PHE A 62 -2.93 -3.05 10.60
C PHE A 62 -2.65 -4.51 10.97
N THR A 63 -2.62 -4.79 12.27
CA THR A 63 -2.45 -6.16 12.76
C THR A 63 -3.74 -6.98 12.59
N PRO A 64 -3.66 -8.33 12.51
CA PRO A 64 -4.86 -9.16 12.48
C PRO A 64 -5.80 -8.95 13.66
N ALA A 65 -5.25 -8.70 14.86
CA ALA A 65 -6.04 -8.38 16.04
C ALA A 65 -6.80 -7.05 15.88
N PHE A 66 -6.14 -6.02 15.32
CA PHE A 66 -6.81 -4.75 15.05
C PHE A 66 -7.88 -4.88 13.96
N ALA A 67 -7.67 -5.72 12.94
CA ALA A 67 -8.67 -5.99 11.92
C ALA A 67 -9.96 -6.62 12.51
N LEU A 68 -9.87 -7.45 13.54
CA LEU A 68 -11.04 -7.98 14.26
C LEU A 68 -11.78 -6.90 15.06
N GLU A 69 -11.06 -5.95 15.66
CA GLU A 69 -11.67 -4.78 16.31
C GLU A 69 -12.44 -3.93 15.28
N LEU A 70 -11.87 -3.73 14.09
CA LEU A 70 -12.54 -2.99 13.01
C LEU A 70 -13.77 -3.72 12.48
N GLU A 71 -13.73 -5.05 12.36
CA GLU A 71 -14.89 -5.85 11.97
C GLU A 71 -16.04 -5.65 12.94
N ARG A 72 -15.78 -5.72 14.24
CA ARG A 72 -16.79 -5.45 15.26
C ARG A 72 -17.32 -4.02 15.24
N ALA A 73 -16.46 -3.04 14.92
CA ALA A 73 -16.83 -1.63 14.98
C ALA A 73 -17.55 -1.13 13.72
N LEU A 74 -17.25 -1.72 12.55
CA LEU A 74 -17.69 -1.23 11.25
C LEU A 74 -18.50 -2.26 10.45
N ASP A 75 -18.63 -3.49 10.92
CA ASP A 75 -19.29 -4.59 10.19
C ASP A 75 -18.64 -4.85 8.81
N ILE A 76 -17.31 -4.68 8.76
CA ILE A 76 -16.48 -4.97 7.59
C ILE A 76 -15.50 -6.07 7.97
N HIS A 77 -15.60 -7.22 7.31
CA HIS A 77 -14.79 -8.40 7.62
C HIS A 77 -13.29 -8.09 7.80
N ALA A 78 -12.68 -8.64 8.85
CA ALA A 78 -11.26 -8.48 9.17
C ALA A 78 -10.35 -8.84 8.00
N LYS A 79 -10.75 -9.83 7.19
CA LYS A 79 -10.05 -10.23 5.97
C LYS A 79 -9.88 -9.08 4.96
N PHE A 80 -10.84 -8.17 4.88
CA PHE A 80 -10.73 -6.98 4.03
C PHE A 80 -9.54 -6.12 4.46
N TRP A 81 -9.45 -5.81 5.76
CA TRP A 81 -8.37 -4.98 6.31
C TRP A 81 -7.00 -5.63 6.21
N THR A 82 -6.89 -6.93 6.50
CA THR A 82 -5.61 -7.65 6.38
C THR A 82 -5.17 -7.78 4.93
N ASN A 83 -6.11 -7.95 3.99
CA ASN A 83 -5.79 -7.94 2.55
C ASN A 83 -5.31 -6.57 2.08
N LEU A 84 -5.90 -5.47 2.58
CA LEU A 84 -5.41 -4.12 2.28
C LEU A 84 -3.98 -3.93 2.78
N GLN A 85 -3.66 -4.38 4.00
CA GLN A 85 -2.31 -4.29 4.55
C GLN A 85 -1.32 -5.10 3.70
N ALA A 86 -1.67 -6.34 3.35
CA ALA A 86 -0.83 -7.18 2.50
C ALA A 86 -0.63 -6.58 1.10
N SER A 87 -1.66 -5.94 0.53
CA SER A 87 -1.54 -5.26 -0.77
C SER A 87 -0.61 -4.05 -0.66
N TYR A 88 -0.78 -3.21 0.37
CA TYR A 88 0.06 -2.06 0.63
C TYR A 88 1.55 -2.44 0.74
N GLU A 89 1.85 -3.48 1.51
CA GLU A 89 3.22 -3.97 1.69
C GLU A 89 3.83 -4.47 0.38
N ARG A 90 3.08 -5.25 -0.40
CA ARG A 90 3.51 -5.70 -1.73
C ARG A 90 3.82 -4.52 -2.66
N ASP A 91 2.94 -3.53 -2.69
CA ASP A 91 3.09 -2.36 -3.54
C ASP A 91 4.30 -1.50 -3.13
N LEU A 92 4.52 -1.31 -1.83
CA LEU A 92 5.70 -0.62 -1.31
C LEU A 92 7.01 -1.28 -1.80
N ILE A 93 7.08 -2.61 -1.72
CA ILE A 93 8.26 -3.36 -2.15
C ILE A 93 8.48 -3.19 -3.65
N ARG A 94 7.43 -3.33 -4.46
CA ARG A 94 7.49 -3.19 -5.92
C ARG A 94 7.91 -1.79 -6.34
N ILE A 95 7.34 -0.76 -5.72
CA ILE A 95 7.72 0.65 -5.97
C ILE A 95 9.19 0.89 -5.62
N LYS A 96 9.65 0.40 -4.46
CA LYS A 96 11.05 0.56 -4.03
C LYS A 96 12.00 -0.13 -4.99
N ALA A 97 11.70 -1.37 -5.39
CA ALA A 97 12.48 -2.13 -6.37
C ALA A 97 12.55 -1.42 -7.72
N HIS A 98 11.41 -0.92 -8.22
CA HIS A 98 11.34 -0.18 -9.48
C HIS A 98 12.17 1.11 -9.46
N ARG A 99 12.09 1.89 -8.37
CA ARG A 99 12.87 3.13 -8.20
C ARG A 99 14.38 2.84 -8.14
N ALA A 100 14.79 1.78 -7.44
CA ALA A 100 16.18 1.37 -7.36
C ALA A 100 16.73 0.94 -8.73
N HIS A 101 15.97 0.11 -9.46
CA HIS A 101 16.33 -0.34 -10.81
C HIS A 101 16.43 0.83 -11.80
N THR A 102 15.48 1.77 -11.76
CA THR A 102 15.49 2.96 -12.62
C THR A 102 16.68 3.86 -12.32
N ARG A 103 17.02 4.07 -11.04
CA ARG A 103 18.20 4.84 -10.63
C ARG A 103 19.50 4.20 -11.08
N HIS A 104 19.62 2.87 -10.99
CA HIS A 104 20.80 2.15 -11.44
C HIS A 104 21.01 2.28 -12.95
N LYS A 105 19.95 2.10 -13.76
CA LYS A 105 20.01 2.30 -15.22
C LYS A 105 20.43 3.72 -15.60
N ALA A 106 19.92 4.73 -14.90
CA ALA A 106 20.29 6.12 -15.15
C ALA A 106 21.78 6.39 -14.84
N ALA A 107 22.33 5.80 -13.77
CA ALA A 107 23.73 5.97 -13.39
C ALA A 107 24.70 5.31 -14.39
N VAL A 108 24.39 4.08 -14.84
CA VAL A 108 25.21 3.36 -15.83
C VAL A 108 25.22 4.08 -17.19
N ALA A 109 24.10 4.69 -17.59
CA ALA A 109 24.03 5.47 -18.83
C ALA A 109 24.83 6.78 -18.79
N THR A 110 25.28 7.22 -17.61
CA THR A 110 26.08 8.44 -17.43
C THR A 110 27.57 8.19 -17.23
N GLU A 111 28.02 6.93 -17.16
CA GLU A 111 29.45 6.63 -17.23
C GLU A 111 29.93 6.94 -18.65
N PRO A 112 30.90 7.87 -18.83
CA PRO A 112 31.46 8.10 -20.16
C PRO A 112 32.07 6.78 -20.62
N ALA A 113 31.72 6.36 -21.84
CA ALA A 113 32.38 5.25 -22.50
C ALA A 113 33.88 5.53 -22.45
N VAL A 114 34.59 4.84 -21.57
CA VAL A 114 36.05 4.96 -21.44
C VAL A 114 36.60 4.75 -22.83
N GLU A 115 37.25 5.79 -23.33
CA GLU A 115 37.85 5.91 -24.64
C GLU A 115 38.87 4.78 -24.85
N TYR A 116 38.40 3.63 -25.35
CA TYR A 116 39.24 2.60 -25.94
C TYR A 116 39.43 2.93 -27.42
N ALA A 117 40.06 4.08 -27.70
CA ALA A 117 40.40 4.47 -29.07
C ALA A 117 41.65 5.36 -29.15
N ALA A 118 42.81 4.80 -28.77
CA ALA A 118 44.13 5.06 -29.37
C ALA A 118 45.14 4.14 -28.68
N VAL A 119 45.57 3.07 -29.35
CA VAL A 119 46.94 2.90 -29.91
C VAL A 119 48.04 2.96 -28.85
#